data_AF-A0A942EL82-F1
#
_entry.id   AF-A0A942EL82-F1
#
_cell.length_a   1.000
_cell.length_b   1.000
_cell.length_c   1.000
_cell.angle_alpha   90.00
_cell.angle_beta   90.00
_cell.angle_gamma   90.00
#
_symmetry.space_group_name_H-M   'P 1'
#
loop_
_entity.id
_entity.type
_entity.pdbx_description
1 polymer ?
#
loop_
_entity_poly.entity_id
_entity_poly.type
_entity_poly.pdbx_seq_one_letter_code
_entity_poly.pdbx_strand_id
1 'polypeptide(L)'
;MRDKANGVVDKESAADKQSAGDEGLIKAQEKIAVLRCETVSEVCAGAGCFKAFNARRLHFASTPKDAELIGFFTCGGCSGRRVSRLVKSLQKSGLTTIHLSSCMLMAVEYPRCPHLAEIKETISKLGIKIVEGTHH
;
A
#
# COMPACT_ATOMS: atom_id res chain seq x y z
N MET A 1 24.26 -70.57 41.00
CA MET A 1 23.26 -70.39 39.93
C MET A 1 23.66 -69.12 39.18
N ARG A 2 24.29 -69.29 38.00
CA ARG A 2 24.75 -68.19 37.15
C ARG A 2 23.77 -68.12 35.99
N ASP A 3 22.83 -67.21 36.06
CA ASP A 3 21.90 -66.95 34.96
C ASP A 3 22.53 -65.96 33.99
N LYS A 4 22.72 -66.43 32.75
CA LYS A 4 23.07 -65.64 31.57
C LYS A 4 21.78 -65.21 30.87
N ALA A 5 21.80 -63.96 30.39
CA ALA A 5 21.22 -63.47 29.14
C ALA A 5 19.70 -63.59 28.89
N ASN A 6 19.05 -62.42 28.79
CA ASN A 6 18.10 -62.05 27.73
C ASN A 6 17.98 -60.51 27.80
N GLY A 7 18.18 -59.68 26.78
CA GLY A 7 18.10 -59.92 25.34
C GLY A 7 16.74 -59.47 24.80
N VAL A 8 16.50 -58.16 24.68
CA VAL A 8 15.58 -57.58 23.68
C VAL A 8 16.14 -56.22 23.26
N VAL A 9 16.69 -56.19 22.04
CA VAL A 9 16.95 -54.98 21.27
C VAL A 9 16.14 -55.16 20.00
N ASP A 10 15.06 -54.40 19.87
CA ASP A 10 14.22 -54.31 18.68
C ASP A 10 13.52 -52.94 18.74
N LYS A 11 13.29 -52.17 17.68
CA LYS A 11 13.84 -52.03 16.34
C LYS A 11 13.19 -50.74 15.82
N GLU A 12 13.87 -50.09 14.88
CA GLU A 12 13.44 -48.89 14.17
C GLU A 12 11.95 -48.86 13.78
N SER A 13 11.35 -47.67 13.80
CA SER A 13 10.49 -47.25 12.70
C SER A 13 10.86 -45.83 12.27
N ALA A 14 11.47 -45.74 11.10
CA ALA A 14 11.54 -44.53 10.31
C ALA A 14 10.14 -44.20 9.75
N ALA A 15 9.67 -42.99 10.02
CA ALA A 15 8.66 -42.26 9.26
C ALA A 15 8.51 -40.89 9.95
N ASP A 16 8.48 -39.74 9.29
CA ASP A 16 8.74 -39.36 7.92
C ASP A 16 8.70 -37.82 7.95
N LYS A 17 9.63 -37.18 7.25
CA LYS A 17 9.50 -35.85 6.63
C LYS A 17 9.28 -34.60 7.51
N GLN A 18 10.38 -33.86 7.58
CA GLN A 18 10.46 -32.44 7.21
C GLN A 18 9.28 -31.94 6.35
N SER A 19 8.63 -30.88 6.79
CA SER A 19 8.07 -29.83 5.92
C SER A 19 8.76 -28.53 6.32
N ALA A 20 9.88 -28.13 5.70
CA ALA A 20 9.96 -27.59 4.35
C ALA A 20 8.89 -26.51 4.09
N GLY A 21 9.32 -25.25 4.20
CA GLY A 21 8.79 -24.13 3.42
C GLY A 21 7.51 -23.46 3.91
N ASP A 22 7.62 -22.58 4.90
CA ASP A 22 6.90 -21.30 4.83
C ASP A 22 7.87 -20.22 4.31
N GLU A 23 8.47 -20.49 3.14
CA GLU A 23 8.80 -19.41 2.22
C GLU A 23 7.49 -18.97 1.57
N GLY A 24 6.56 -18.50 2.42
CA GLY A 24 5.34 -17.86 2.01
C GLY A 24 5.74 -16.74 1.08
N LEU A 25 5.28 -16.86 -0.16
CA LEU A 25 5.31 -15.83 -1.20
C LEU A 25 5.28 -14.45 -0.53
N ILE A 26 6.43 -13.76 -0.47
CA ILE A 26 6.49 -12.40 0.07
C ILE A 26 5.58 -11.60 -0.84
N LYS A 27 4.32 -11.45 -0.43
CA LYS A 27 3.36 -10.63 -1.12
C LYS A 27 3.95 -9.24 -1.05
N ALA A 28 4.31 -8.67 -2.19
CA ALA A 28 4.89 -7.33 -2.22
C ALA A 28 3.96 -6.40 -1.45
N GLN A 29 4.44 -5.93 -0.29
CA GLN A 29 3.66 -5.12 0.63
C GLN A 29 3.14 -3.89 -0.11
N GLU A 30 1.82 -3.65 -0.10
CA GLU A 30 1.26 -2.51 -0.82
C GLU A 30 1.73 -1.22 -0.15
N LYS A 31 2.49 -0.41 -0.89
CA LYS A 31 3.02 0.87 -0.42
C LYS A 31 2.26 1.99 -1.10
N ILE A 32 1.49 2.70 -0.31
CA ILE A 32 0.50 3.66 -0.77
C ILE A 32 1.01 5.08 -0.54
N ALA A 33 0.71 5.97 -1.46
CA ALA A 33 0.76 7.40 -1.21
C ALA A 33 -0.57 8.07 -1.53
N VAL A 34 -0.85 9.19 -0.87
CA VAL A 34 -2.00 10.04 -1.16
C VAL A 34 -1.51 11.35 -1.77
N LEU A 35 -2.03 11.66 -2.96
CA LEU A 35 -1.83 12.94 -3.65
C LEU A 35 -3.04 13.85 -3.41
N ARG A 36 -2.77 15.11 -3.04
CA ARG A 36 -3.79 16.12 -2.73
C ARG A 36 -3.63 17.40 -3.55
N CYS A 37 -4.69 18.22 -3.59
CA CYS A 37 -4.61 19.58 -4.10
C CYS A 37 -3.74 20.46 -3.18
N GLU A 38 -2.84 21.26 -3.75
CA GLU A 38 -2.03 22.25 -3.00
C GLU A 38 -2.94 23.27 -2.31
N THR A 39 -3.85 23.91 -3.06
CA THR A 39 -4.72 24.97 -2.53
C THR A 39 -5.60 24.48 -1.38
N VAL A 40 -6.26 23.32 -1.56
CA VAL A 40 -7.11 22.76 -0.50
C VAL A 40 -6.28 22.33 0.73
N SER A 41 -4.99 22.01 0.55
CA SER A 41 -4.14 21.60 1.66
C SER A 41 -3.89 22.72 2.69
N GLU A 42 -4.06 24.00 2.30
CA GLU A 42 -3.94 25.16 3.19
C GLU A 42 -5.01 25.14 4.30
N VAL A 43 -6.17 24.54 4.04
CA VAL A 43 -7.31 24.44 4.98
C VAL A 43 -7.66 22.99 5.34
N CYS A 44 -6.96 22.01 4.77
CA CYS A 44 -7.25 20.60 4.98
C CYS A 44 -6.02 19.85 5.52
N ALA A 45 -6.03 19.53 6.81
CA ALA A 45 -4.98 18.70 7.43
C ALA A 45 -4.95 17.25 6.93
N GLY A 46 -6.01 16.78 6.27
CA GLY A 46 -6.07 15.42 5.72
C GLY A 46 -6.67 14.36 6.66
N ALA A 47 -7.21 14.77 7.81
CA ALA A 47 -7.77 13.87 8.81
C ALA A 47 -8.76 12.84 8.24
N GLY A 48 -9.63 13.25 7.31
CA GLY A 48 -10.55 12.33 6.62
C GLY A 48 -9.84 11.24 5.82
N CYS A 49 -8.78 11.60 5.09
CA CYS A 49 -7.96 10.67 4.30
C CYS A 49 -7.28 9.65 5.21
N PHE A 50 -6.61 10.10 6.28
CA PHE A 50 -5.96 9.23 7.26
C PHE A 50 -6.97 8.33 7.98
N LYS A 51 -8.12 8.86 8.40
CA LYS A 51 -9.19 8.06 9.03
C LYS A 51 -9.72 6.99 8.07
N ALA A 52 -9.80 7.28 6.77
CA ALA A 52 -10.23 6.29 5.78
C ALA A 52 -9.19 5.19 5.57
N PHE A 53 -7.91 5.55 5.47
CA PHE A 53 -6.80 4.59 5.38
C PHE A 53 -6.72 3.73 6.65
N ASN A 54 -6.63 4.32 7.84
CA ASN A 54 -6.48 3.62 9.11
C ASN A 54 -7.63 2.64 9.39
N ALA A 55 -8.85 3.02 9.03
CA ALA A 55 -10.04 2.17 9.20
C ALA A 55 -10.29 1.22 8.01
N ARG A 56 -9.44 1.24 6.98
CA ARG A 56 -9.61 0.45 5.74
C ARG A 56 -11.02 0.53 5.18
N ARG A 57 -11.52 1.76 5.00
CA ARG A 57 -12.89 2.04 4.53
C ARG A 57 -12.90 2.82 3.23
N LEU A 58 -14.06 2.83 2.58
CA LEU A 58 -14.31 3.57 1.34
C LEU A 58 -13.29 3.17 0.26
N HIS A 59 -12.56 4.11 -0.31
CA HIS A 59 -11.59 3.83 -1.35
C HIS A 59 -10.39 3.00 -0.86
N PHE A 60 -10.24 2.77 0.45
CA PHE A 60 -9.24 1.87 1.03
C PHE A 60 -9.81 0.50 1.46
N ALA A 61 -11.05 0.16 1.11
CA ALA A 61 -11.71 -1.06 1.58
C ALA A 61 -11.01 -2.36 1.10
N SER A 62 -10.42 -2.35 -0.09
CA SER A 62 -9.67 -3.48 -0.63
C SER A 62 -8.17 -3.46 -0.28
N THR A 63 -7.71 -2.44 0.47
CA THR A 63 -6.30 -2.30 0.82
C THR A 63 -5.92 -3.34 1.89
N PRO A 64 -4.84 -4.12 1.69
CA PRO A 64 -4.36 -5.10 2.66
C PRO A 64 -4.09 -4.48 4.05
N LYS A 65 -4.22 -5.31 5.10
CA LYS A 65 -3.98 -4.85 6.48
C LYS A 65 -2.52 -4.43 6.70
N ASP A 66 -1.58 -5.14 6.09
CA ASP A 66 -0.15 -4.89 6.11
C ASP A 66 0.29 -3.75 5.17
N ALA A 67 -0.62 -3.15 4.39
CA ALA A 67 -0.26 -2.01 3.54
C ALA A 67 0.24 -0.80 4.35
N GLU A 68 1.25 -0.12 3.82
CA GLU A 68 1.90 1.04 4.44
C GLU A 68 1.57 2.33 3.69
N LEU A 69 1.24 3.40 4.41
CA LEU A 69 1.13 4.74 3.83
C LEU A 69 2.51 5.41 3.89
N ILE A 70 3.23 5.41 2.77
CA ILE A 70 4.61 5.91 2.66
C ILE A 70 4.69 7.36 2.19
N GLY A 71 3.57 7.97 1.83
CA GLY A 71 3.55 9.34 1.31
C GLY A 71 2.21 10.03 1.45
N PHE A 72 2.25 11.30 1.83
CA PHE A 72 1.09 12.17 1.87
C PHE A 72 1.51 13.56 1.39
N PHE A 73 1.22 13.88 0.13
CA PHE A 73 1.82 15.03 -0.53
C PHE A 73 0.84 15.75 -1.46
N THR A 74 1.23 16.94 -1.90
CA THR A 74 0.42 17.82 -2.74
C THR A 74 0.91 17.82 -4.18
N CYS A 75 0.05 18.25 -5.12
CA CYS A 75 0.40 18.39 -6.53
C CYS A 75 1.48 19.48 -6.78
N GLY A 76 1.75 20.36 -5.81
CA GLY A 76 2.72 21.44 -5.95
C GLY A 76 2.22 22.64 -6.73
N GLY A 77 0.90 22.82 -6.80
CA GLY A 77 0.22 23.84 -7.60
C GLY A 77 -0.08 23.38 -9.03
N CYS A 78 -1.07 24.01 -9.64
CA CYS A 78 -1.54 23.70 -10.99
C CYS A 78 -0.43 23.95 -12.03
N SER A 79 -0.19 23.04 -12.99
CA SER A 79 -0.95 21.81 -13.33
C SER A 79 -0.50 20.51 -12.64
N GLY A 80 0.31 20.57 -11.58
CA GLY A 80 0.88 19.38 -10.91
C GLY A 80 2.40 19.37 -10.87
N ARG A 81 3.03 20.54 -10.68
CA ARG A 81 4.49 20.75 -10.82
C ARG A 81 5.36 19.78 -10.04
N ARG A 82 4.90 19.27 -8.89
CA ARG A 82 5.71 18.40 -8.02
C ARG A 82 5.44 16.90 -8.24
N VAL A 83 4.39 16.53 -8.98
CA VAL A 83 3.90 15.14 -9.08
C VAL A 83 5.00 14.21 -9.58
N SER A 84 5.56 14.44 -10.77
CA SER A 84 6.58 13.55 -11.35
C SER A 84 7.79 13.34 -10.41
N ARG A 85 8.32 14.42 -9.82
CA ARG A 85 9.49 14.36 -8.94
C ARG A 85 9.21 13.56 -7.66
N LEU A 86 8.06 13.81 -7.02
CA LEU A 86 7.72 13.16 -5.75
C LEU A 86 7.34 11.69 -5.95
N VAL A 87 6.64 11.35 -7.03
CA VAL A 87 6.35 9.95 -7.38
C VAL A 87 7.64 9.18 -7.65
N LYS A 88 8.57 9.72 -8.45
CA LYS A 88 9.88 9.11 -8.67
C LYS A 88 10.69 8.95 -7.37
N SER A 89 10.56 9.88 -6.43
CA SER A 89 11.19 9.76 -5.12
C SER A 89 10.60 8.62 -4.30
N LEU A 90 9.27 8.51 -4.24
CA LEU A 90 8.55 7.46 -3.50
C LEU A 90 8.72 6.08 -4.14
N GLN A 91 8.94 6.00 -5.45
CA GLN A 91 9.31 4.74 -6.13
C GLN A 91 10.58 4.12 -5.57
N LYS A 92 11.55 4.93 -5.13
CA LYS A 92 12.77 4.44 -4.46
C LYS A 92 12.46 3.76 -3.12
N SER A 93 11.32 4.08 -2.52
CA SER A 93 10.81 3.46 -1.30
C SER A 93 9.81 2.33 -1.56
N GLY A 94 9.58 1.98 -2.84
CA GLY A 94 8.72 0.86 -3.26
C GLY A 94 7.25 1.22 -3.49
N LEU A 95 6.92 2.48 -3.78
CA LEU A 95 5.55 2.92 -4.08
C LEU A 95 4.86 2.03 -5.13
N THR A 96 3.68 1.53 -4.79
CA THR A 96 2.85 0.69 -5.69
C THR A 96 1.58 1.40 -6.14
N THR A 97 0.94 2.16 -5.25
CA THR A 97 -0.39 2.76 -5.48
C THR A 97 -0.42 4.22 -5.03
N ILE A 98 -0.99 5.10 -5.85
CA ILE A 98 -1.35 6.47 -5.47
C ILE A 98 -2.87 6.60 -5.41
N HIS A 99 -3.37 7.11 -4.28
CA HIS A 99 -4.73 7.60 -4.14
C HIS A 99 -4.80 9.10 -4.46
N LEU A 100 -5.66 9.49 -5.40
CA LEU A 100 -6.01 10.88 -5.63
C LEU A 100 -7.09 11.28 -4.61
N SER A 101 -6.80 12.29 -3.79
CA SER A 101 -7.71 12.70 -2.72
C SER A 101 -9.06 13.17 -3.22
N SER A 102 -10.09 12.98 -2.40
CA SER A 102 -11.46 13.35 -2.73
C SER A 102 -11.58 14.85 -3.11
N CYS A 103 -10.78 15.72 -2.50
CA CYS A 103 -10.73 17.15 -2.84
C CYS A 103 -10.28 17.47 -4.27
N MET A 104 -9.66 16.52 -5.00
CA MET A 104 -9.30 16.70 -6.40
C MET A 104 -10.41 16.27 -7.36
N LEU A 105 -11.39 15.49 -6.86
CA LEU A 105 -12.37 14.76 -7.67
C LEU A 105 -13.79 15.34 -7.55
N MET A 106 -14.12 15.86 -6.37
CA MET A 106 -15.45 16.37 -6.06
C MET A 106 -15.66 17.80 -6.55
N ALA A 107 -16.92 18.16 -6.77
CA ALA A 107 -17.37 19.50 -7.16
C ALA A 107 -18.27 20.18 -6.12
N VAL A 108 -18.44 19.56 -4.93
CA VAL A 108 -19.41 20.01 -3.92
C VAL A 108 -18.84 21.17 -3.09
N GLU A 109 -17.72 20.94 -2.40
CA GLU A 109 -17.09 21.95 -1.52
C GLU A 109 -15.97 22.72 -2.24
N TYR A 110 -15.37 22.11 -3.26
CA TYR A 110 -14.28 22.66 -4.05
C TYR A 110 -14.50 22.33 -5.52
N PRO A 111 -14.06 23.17 -6.46
CA PRO A 111 -14.10 22.81 -7.87
C PRO A 111 -13.23 21.58 -8.12
N ARG A 112 -13.71 20.69 -8.99
CA ARG A 112 -12.93 19.55 -9.47
C ARG A 112 -11.62 20.05 -10.07
N CYS A 113 -10.52 19.33 -9.83
CA CYS A 113 -9.22 19.72 -10.35
C CYS A 113 -9.25 19.77 -11.90
N PRO A 114 -8.95 20.93 -12.53
CA PRO A 114 -8.98 21.05 -13.98
C PRO A 114 -7.84 20.29 -14.66
N HIS A 115 -6.77 19.98 -13.93
CA HIS A 115 -5.58 19.28 -14.42
C HIS A 115 -5.55 17.79 -14.04
N LEU A 116 -6.68 17.23 -13.60
CA LEU A 116 -6.73 15.85 -13.13
C LEU A 116 -6.24 14.85 -14.19
N ALA A 117 -6.61 15.05 -15.46
CA ALA A 117 -6.20 14.18 -16.57
C ALA A 117 -4.68 14.19 -16.78
N GLU A 118 -4.07 15.37 -16.81
CA GLU A 118 -2.62 15.57 -16.97
C GLU A 118 -1.82 14.98 -15.79
N ILE A 119 -2.33 15.15 -14.57
CA ILE A 119 -1.75 14.55 -13.36
C ILE A 119 -1.82 13.03 -13.44
N LYS A 120 -2.97 12.46 -13.83
CA LYS A 120 -3.12 11.01 -14.00
C LYS A 120 -2.17 10.48 -15.06
N GLU A 121 -2.09 11.14 -16.21
CA GLU A 121 -1.17 10.75 -17.29
C GLU A 121 0.28 10.76 -16.81
N THR A 122 0.69 11.78 -16.06
CA THR A 122 2.02 11.89 -15.45
C THR A 122 2.33 10.69 -14.54
N ILE A 123 1.36 10.27 -13.72
CA ILE A 123 1.52 9.13 -12.81
C ILE A 123 1.53 7.80 -13.58
N SER A 124 0.61 7.63 -14.54
CA SER A 124 0.50 6.42 -15.36
C SER A 124 1.76 6.16 -16.19
N LYS A 125 2.42 7.21 -16.72
CA LYS A 125 3.71 7.11 -17.41
C LYS A 125 4.85 6.59 -16.52
N LEU A 126 4.68 6.65 -15.19
CA LEU A 126 5.64 6.12 -14.22
C LEU A 126 5.31 4.69 -13.79
N GLY A 127 4.26 4.06 -14.34
CA GLY A 127 3.88 2.68 -14.03
C GLY A 127 3.23 2.50 -12.64
N ILE A 128 2.74 3.58 -12.01
CA ILE A 128 2.09 3.54 -10.71
C ILE A 128 0.59 3.36 -10.84
N LYS A 129 0.01 2.45 -10.05
CA LYS A 129 -1.44 2.25 -9.97
C LYS A 129 -2.11 3.50 -9.39
N ILE A 130 -3.21 3.93 -10.01
CA ILE A 130 -3.99 5.07 -9.55
C ILE A 130 -5.32 4.58 -8.99
N VAL A 131 -5.67 5.05 -7.80
CA VAL A 131 -7.02 4.94 -7.24
C VAL A 131 -7.59 6.35 -7.11
N GLU A 132 -8.77 6.56 -7.67
CA GLU A 132 -9.50 7.82 -7.49
C GLU A 132 -10.32 7.75 -6.21
N GLY A 133 -9.99 8.60 -5.24
CA GLY A 133 -10.77 8.79 -4.02
C GLY A 133 -10.02 8.39 -2.75
N THR A 134 -10.56 8.88 -1.63
CA THR A 134 -10.08 8.57 -0.28
C THR A 134 -11.23 8.33 0.68
N HIS A 135 -11.96 9.39 1.07
CA HIS A 135 -12.84 9.37 2.24
C HIS A 135 -14.25 9.92 2.02
N HIS A 136 -14.58 10.19 0.76
CA HIS A 136 -15.92 10.38 0.20
C HIS A 136 -16.00 9.41 -0.97
#